data_AF-A0A7Y2F3X8-F1
#
_entry.id   AF-A0A7Y2F3X8-F1
#
_cell.length_a   1.000
_cell.length_b   1.000
_cell.length_c   1.000
_cell.angle_alpha   90.00
_cell.angle_beta   90.00
_cell.angle_gamma   90.00
#
_symmetry.space_group_name_H-M   'P 1'
#
loop_
_entity.id
_entity.type
_entity.pdbx_description
1 polymer ?
#
loop_
_entity_poly.entity_id
_entity_poly.type
_entity_poly.pdbx_seq_one_letter_code
_entity_poly.pdbx_strand_id
1 'polypeptide(L)'
;MLTLFRDNPLVLLFAVAAIGYLIGNFKVRGSALGVSAVLFVGLFFGALDDQLRIPDVILQLGLAIFVYSVGLSSGPAFFEMYRKNGIKDFGFIIIM
;
A
#
# COMPACT_ATOMS: atom_id res chain seq x y z
N MET A 1 14.31 12.62 20.97
CA MET A 1 13.36 12.63 19.83
C MET A 1 13.17 11.22 19.29
N LEU A 2 14.21 10.55 18.78
CA LEU A 2 14.11 9.16 18.30
C LEU A 2 13.65 8.15 19.38
N THR A 3 14.03 8.38 20.64
CA THR A 3 13.56 7.57 21.79
C THR A 3 12.04 7.56 21.96
N LEU A 4 11.37 8.69 21.72
CA LEU A 4 9.91 8.78 21.83
C LEU A 4 9.19 7.87 20.84
N PHE A 5 9.69 7.83 19.59
CA PHE A 5 9.15 6.99 18.52
C PHE A 5 9.45 5.50 18.73
N ARG A 6 10.60 5.19 19.33
CA ARG A 6 10.97 3.82 19.71
C ARG A 6 10.08 3.28 20.83
N ASP A 7 9.86 4.08 21.86
CA ASP A 7 9.07 3.66 23.03
C ASP A 7 7.57 3.68 22.74
N ASN A 8 7.13 4.43 21.72
CA ASN A 8 5.72 4.57 21.33
C ASN A 8 5.54 4.31 19.82
N PRO A 9 5.55 3.05 19.35
CA PRO A 9 5.48 2.73 17.93
C PRO A 9 4.16 3.13 17.26
N LEU A 10 3.08 3.30 18.04
CA LEU A 10 1.82 3.86 17.51
C LEU A 10 1.98 5.33 17.13
N VAL A 11 2.73 6.11 17.91
CA VAL A 11 3.02 7.52 17.59
C VAL A 11 3.84 7.59 16.30
N LEU A 12 4.82 6.69 16.12
CA LEU A 12 5.57 6.55 14.88
C LEU A 12 4.64 6.26 13.69
N LEU A 13 3.75 5.27 13.82
CA LEU A 13 2.78 4.91 12.78
C LEU A 13 1.92 6.11 12.36
N PHE A 14 1.30 6.80 13.32
CA PHE A 14 0.45 7.96 13.04
C PHE A 14 1.24 9.13 12.47
N ALA A 15 2.48 9.36 12.93
CA ALA A 15 3.34 10.41 12.38
C ALA A 15 3.70 10.14 10.92
N VAL A 16 4.13 8.92 10.59
CA VAL A 16 4.42 8.49 9.21
C VAL A 16 3.17 8.62 8.32
N ALA A 17 2.01 8.15 8.81
CA ALA A 17 0.76 8.27 8.08
C ALA A 17 0.34 9.72 7.85
N ALA A 18 0.43 10.58 8.87
CA ALA A 18 0.05 11.99 8.78
C ALA A 18 0.96 12.76 7.81
N ILE A 19 2.29 12.62 7.97
CA ILE A 19 3.28 13.27 7.10
C ILE A 19 3.14 12.75 5.67
N GLY A 20 3.06 11.44 5.50
CA GLY A 20 2.88 10.78 4.21
C GLY A 20 1.61 11.21 3.49
N TYR A 21 0.49 11.31 4.20
CA TYR A 21 -0.78 11.77 3.62
C TYR A 21 -0.74 13.26 3.28
N LEU A 22 -0.15 14.09 4.15
CA LEU A 22 0.00 15.53 3.90
C LEU A 22 0.82 15.77 2.61
N ILE A 23 1.96 15.08 2.47
CA ILE A 23 2.81 15.15 1.27
C ILE A 23 2.08 14.53 0.08
N GLY A 24 1.40 13.40 0.26
CA GLY A 24 0.70 12.67 -0.79
C GLY A 24 -0.45 13.43 -1.43
N ASN A 25 -1.12 14.31 -0.67
CA ASN A 25 -2.19 15.17 -1.18
C ASN A 25 -1.69 16.44 -1.86
N PHE A 26 -0.40 16.77 -1.71
CA PHE A 26 0.17 17.92 -2.38
C PHE A 26 0.22 17.65 -3.90
N LYS A 27 -0.54 18.44 -4.66
CA LYS A 27 -0.62 18.32 -6.12
C LYS A 27 0.54 19.07 -6.75
N VAL A 28 1.35 18.37 -7.52
CA VAL A 28 2.39 18.97 -8.36
C VAL A 28 1.97 18.78 -9.81
N ARG A 29 1.79 19.89 -10.53
CA ARG A 29 1.51 19.89 -11.98
C ARG A 29 0.28 19.07 -12.40
N GLY A 30 -0.73 19.01 -11.52
CA GLY A 30 -2.00 18.30 -11.75
C GLY A 30 -2.05 16.87 -11.20
N SER A 31 -0.92 16.30 -10.81
CA SER A 31 -0.84 14.95 -10.23
C SER A 31 -0.51 14.99 -8.75
N ALA A 32 -1.08 14.09 -7.97
CA ALA A 32 -0.75 13.89 -6.55
C ALA A 32 -0.02 12.55 -6.39
N LEU A 33 0.89 12.44 -5.42
CA LEU A 33 1.56 11.16 -5.13
C LEU A 33 0.59 10.15 -4.48
N GLY A 34 -0.47 10.62 -3.82
CA GLY A 34 -1.47 9.79 -3.18
C GLY A 34 -0.88 8.91 -2.07
N VAL A 35 -1.39 7.68 -1.95
CA VAL A 35 -1.00 6.72 -0.90
C VAL A 35 0.47 6.31 -1.01
N SER A 36 1.06 6.35 -2.20
CA SER A 36 2.47 6.02 -2.42
C SER A 36 3.42 6.92 -1.61
N ALA A 37 3.04 8.17 -1.33
CA ALA A 37 3.84 9.05 -0.47
C ALA A 37 3.98 8.51 0.96
N VAL A 38 2.96 7.85 1.50
CA VAL A 38 3.01 7.23 2.83
C VAL A 38 4.06 6.12 2.89
N LEU A 39 4.18 5.32 1.82
CA LEU A 39 5.21 4.28 1.69
C LEU A 39 6.62 4.90 1.67
N PHE A 40 6.83 5.97 0.90
CA PHE A 40 8.14 6.64 0.84
C PHE A 40 8.53 7.30 2.16
N VAL A 41 7.58 7.93 2.86
CA VAL A 41 7.83 8.49 4.20
C VAL A 41 8.17 7.37 5.18
N GLY A 42 7.45 6.25 5.16
CA GLY A 42 7.76 5.08 5.98
C GLY A 42 9.17 4.53 5.70
N LEU A 43 9.54 4.42 4.42
CA LEU A 43 10.88 3.99 4.01
C LEU A 43 11.97 4.96 4.50
N PHE A 44 11.71 6.27 4.40
CA PHE A 44 12.63 7.29 4.91
C PHE A 44 12.83 7.17 6.42
N PHE A 45 11.76 7.05 7.20
CA PHE A 45 11.86 6.86 8.66
C PHE A 45 12.55 5.55 9.02
N GLY A 46 12.28 4.46 8.30
CA GLY A 46 12.96 3.18 8.50
C GLY A 46 14.46 3.24 8.17
N ALA A 47 14.87 4.05 7.20
CA ALA A 47 16.28 4.22 6.85
C ALA A 47 17.07 5.10 7.85
N LEU A 48 16.39 5.88 8.70
CA LEU A 48 17.05 6.71 9.71
C LEU A 48 17.54 5.89 10.91
N ASP A 49 16.81 4.85 11.32
CA ASP A 49 17.14 4.02 12.47
C ASP A 49 16.41 2.65 12.40
N ASP A 50 17.18 1.56 12.39
CA ASP A 50 16.68 0.18 12.34
C ASP A 50 15.80 -0.22 13.54
N GLN A 51 15.82 0.59 14.61
CA GLN A 51 15.04 0.36 15.83
C GLN A 51 13.64 0.99 15.78
N LEU A 52 13.35 1.79 14.75
CA LEU A 52 12.01 2.36 14.49
C LEU A 52 11.09 1.31 13.89
N ARG A 53 10.67 0.36 14.73
CA ARG A 53 9.82 -0.77 14.34
C ARG A 53 8.40 -0.61 14.89
N ILE A 54 7.44 -0.87 14.01
CA ILE A 54 6.02 -0.96 14.36
C ILE A 54 5.71 -2.43 14.67
N PRO A 55 4.81 -2.73 15.64
CA PRO A 55 4.40 -4.11 15.94
C PRO A 55 3.95 -4.87 14.69
N ASP A 56 4.45 -6.11 14.52
CA ASP A 56 4.18 -6.94 13.33
C ASP A 56 2.68 -7.17 13.08
N VAL A 57 1.87 -7.18 14.15
CA VAL A 57 0.41 -7.29 14.06
C VAL A 57 -0.20 -6.18 13.20
N ILE A 58 0.34 -4.95 13.24
CA ILE A 58 -0.16 -3.84 12.42
C ILE A 58 0.12 -4.07 10.94
N LEU A 59 1.32 -4.58 10.62
CA LEU A 59 1.68 -4.91 9.24
C LEU A 59 0.79 -6.03 8.70
N GLN A 60 0.58 -7.09 9.50
CA GLN A 60 -0.29 -8.20 9.14
C GLN A 60 -1.74 -7.74 8.92
N LEU A 61 -2.28 -6.91 9.81
CA LEU A 61 -3.62 -6.36 9.67
C LEU A 61 -3.74 -5.46 8.43
N GLY A 62 -2.78 -4.56 8.22
CA GLY A 62 -2.76 -3.68 7.05
C GLY A 62 -2.69 -4.46 5.74
N LEU A 63 -1.83 -5.47 5.68
CA LEU A 63 -1.70 -6.35 4.51
C LEU A 63 -2.97 -7.17 4.28
N ALA A 64 -3.57 -7.75 5.33
CA ALA A 64 -4.79 -8.52 5.23
C ALA A 64 -5.95 -7.66 4.70
N ILE A 65 -6.13 -6.44 5.24
CA ILE A 65 -7.14 -5.49 4.77
C ILE A 65 -6.86 -5.09 3.32
N PHE A 66 -5.62 -4.77 2.97
CA PHE A 66 -5.24 -4.41 1.61
C PHE A 66 -5.56 -5.53 0.60
N VAL A 67 -5.11 -6.76 0.86
CA VAL A 67 -5.36 -7.92 0.00
C VAL A 67 -6.86 -8.20 -0.11
N TYR A 68 -7.61 -8.10 0.99
CA TYR A 68 -9.06 -8.27 0.99
C TYR A 68 -9.76 -7.21 0.13
N SER A 69 -9.42 -5.93 0.30
CA SER A 69 -9.98 -4.84 -0.50
C SER A 69 -9.66 -4.98 -1.98
N VAL A 70 -8.42 -5.35 -2.33
CA VAL A 70 -8.01 -5.62 -3.73
C VAL A 70 -8.78 -6.80 -4.29
N GLY A 71 -8.96 -7.87 -3.51
CA GLY A 71 -9.75 -9.03 -3.91
C GLY A 71 -11.21 -8.66 -4.20
N LEU A 72 -11.83 -7.85 -3.35
CA LEU A 72 -13.19 -7.37 -3.54
C LEU A 72 -13.33 -6.41 -4.74
N SER A 73 -12.40 -5.47 -4.92
CA SER A 73 -12.47 -4.49 -6.01
C SER A 73 -12.16 -5.10 -7.37
N SER A 74 -11.20 -6.02 -7.42
CA SER A 74 -10.71 -6.62 -8.67
C SER A 74 -11.44 -7.91 -9.03
N GLY A 75 -12.09 -8.57 -8.07
CA GLY A 75 -12.80 -9.83 -8.26
C GLY A 75 -13.82 -9.79 -9.40
N PRO A 76 -14.85 -8.92 -9.34
CA PRO A 76 -15.87 -8.87 -10.38
C PRO A 76 -15.30 -8.60 -11.77
N ALA A 77 -14.36 -7.65 -11.89
CA ALA A 77 -13.71 -7.32 -13.15
C ALA A 77 -12.92 -8.51 -13.73
N PHE A 78 -12.20 -9.24 -12.89
CA PHE A 78 -11.46 -10.44 -13.28
C PHE A 78 -12.39 -11.54 -13.81
N PHE A 79 -13.49 -11.85 -13.09
CA PHE A 79 -14.45 -12.87 -13.52
C PHE A 79 -15.21 -12.45 -14.79
N GLU A 80 -15.51 -11.16 -14.95
CA GLU A 80 -16.14 -10.64 -16.17
C GLU A 80 -15.22 -10.82 -17.39
N MET A 81 -13.94 -10.48 -17.27
CA MET A 81 -12.96 -10.68 -18.34
C MET A 81 -12.81 -12.17 -18.69
N TYR A 82 -12.72 -13.04 -17.67
CA TYR A 82 -12.64 -14.48 -17.87
C TYR A 82 -13.86 -15.03 -18.62
N ARG A 83 -15.07 -14.54 -18.31
CA ARG A 83 -16.30 -14.97 -18.99
C ARG A 83 -16.39 -14.47 -20.44
N LYS A 84 -15.95 -13.24 -20.72
CA LYS A 84 -16.06 -12.64 -22.06
C LYS A 84 -15.01 -13.17 -23.03
N ASN A 85 -13.75 -13.24 -22.60
CA ASN A 85 -12.62 -13.51 -23.49
C ASN A 85 -11.77 -14.71 -23.05
N GLY A 86 -11.93 -15.23 -21.83
CA GLY A 86 -11.02 -16.23 -21.26
C GLY A 86 -10.80 -17.46 -22.15
N ILE A 87 -11.85 -18.01 -22.76
CA ILE A 87 -11.73 -19.18 -23.64
C ILE A 87 -11.08 -18.81 -24.99
N LYS A 88 -11.36 -17.62 -25.53
CA LYS A 88 -10.75 -17.15 -26.78
C LYS A 88 -9.29 -16.78 -26.60
N ASP A 89 -8.94 -16.15 -25.48
CA ASP A 89 -7.58 -15.73 -25.14
C ASP A 89 -6.70 -16.95 -24.82
N PHE A 90 -7.20 -17.91 -24.04
CA PHE A 90 -6.49 -19.19 -23.83
C PHE A 90 -6.33 -19.98 -25.12
N GLY A 91 -7.38 -20.03 -25.96
CA GLY A 91 -7.30 -20.67 -27.27
C GLY A 91 -6.26 -20.01 -28.18
N PHE A 92 -6.21 -18.68 -28.21
CA PHE A 92 -5.21 -17.92 -28.97
C PHE A 92 -3.79 -18.19 -28.48
N ILE A 93 -3.55 -18.20 -27.16
CA ILE A 93 -2.23 -18.49 -26.58
C ILE A 93 -1.76 -19.92 -26.88
N ILE A 94 -2.66 -20.89 -26.93
CA ILE A 94 -2.32 -22.29 -27.24
C ILE A 94 -2.09 -22.51 -28.74
N ILE A 95 -2.76 -21.74 -29.59
CA ILE A 95 -2.70 -21.86 -31.07
C ILE A 95 -1.53 -21.08 -31.67
N MET A 96 -1.10 -19.98 -31.05
CA MET A 96 0.04 -19.15 -31.48
C MET A 96 1.37 -19.74 -31.03
#